data_AF-A0A7X2KK04-F1
#
_entry.id   AF-A0A7X2KK04-F1
#
_cell.length_a   1.000
_cell.length_b   1.000
_cell.length_c   1.000
_cell.angle_alpha   90.00
_cell.angle_beta   90.00
_cell.angle_gamma   90.00
#
_symmetry.space_group_name_H-M   'P 1'
#
loop_
_entity.id
_entity.type
_entity.pdbx_description
1 polymer ?
#
loop_
_entity_poly.entity_id
_entity_poly.type
_entity_poly.pdbx_seq_one_letter_code
_entity_poly.pdbx_strand_id
1 'polypeptide(L)'
;MKRPVYIWLLTLVVAVIYIATLAFVRIKNPEHIQYEAYRRWQETYLVRKNSKQTFVNTSNDQKSPVALSEGQGYGLQVVSRAAEKGWASENDFDKLLNYYLAHRDYVGKHHDQLTYLMSWRQSYNKEDQWVDDHNSATDGDLYIAAALHRAAKVWPQKAPYYHRLEQQIATDILKYEYNPTTHMLTVGDWVTKDSKFYYLLRTSDVMPTVFDHLYDCTHDSRWQVIKNNMLDRLTALSKLHQTGLVPDFAWARPGSTKPVGPNTVAGKYDGDYSANACRVPMMLAKSNDPRAQKVLNKMMRFFSEQYYITAGYSLNGHRLVKYRSNSFSAPIFYAVSCNRNEGYDNLFASQKHIFSKPLTEKNYYDATLTTLAALEGMN
;
A
#
# COMPACT_ATOMS: atom_id res chain seq x y z
N MET A 1 39.27 -35.69 -40.81
CA MET A 1 38.38 -34.71 -41.49
C MET A 1 38.47 -33.38 -40.76
N LYS A 2 39.06 -32.33 -41.37
CA LYS A 2 39.08 -30.98 -40.78
C LYS A 2 37.65 -30.43 -40.81
N ARG A 3 37.04 -30.17 -39.65
CA ARG A 3 35.75 -29.47 -39.61
C ARG A 3 35.94 -28.11 -40.27
N PRO A 4 35.17 -27.80 -41.30
CA PRO A 4 35.41 -26.59 -42.08
C PRO A 4 35.05 -25.35 -41.26
N VAL A 5 35.87 -24.30 -41.41
CA VAL A 5 35.87 -23.05 -40.62
C VAL A 5 34.49 -22.39 -40.56
N TYR A 6 33.65 -22.56 -41.60
CA TYR A 6 32.30 -22.04 -41.64
C TYR A 6 31.38 -22.60 -40.53
N ILE A 7 31.61 -23.82 -40.05
CA ILE A 7 30.81 -24.40 -38.95
C ILE A 7 31.05 -23.65 -37.65
N TRP A 8 32.31 -23.28 -37.36
CA TRP A 8 32.65 -22.49 -36.18
C TRP A 8 32.14 -21.05 -36.28
N LEU A 9 32.15 -20.47 -37.48
CA LEU A 9 31.59 -19.15 -37.74
C LEU A 9 30.06 -19.15 -37.56
N LEU A 10 29.37 -20.16 -38.07
CA LEU A 10 27.93 -20.36 -37.86
C LEU A 10 27.58 -20.56 -36.38
N THR A 11 28.37 -21.37 -35.67
CA THR A 11 28.19 -21.61 -34.22
C THR A 11 28.36 -20.31 -33.43
N LEU A 12 29.35 -19.49 -33.77
CA LEU A 12 29.55 -18.18 -33.15
C LEU A 12 28.37 -17.25 -33.42
N VAL A 13 27.87 -17.18 -34.65
CA VAL A 13 26.70 -16.36 -35.01
C VAL A 13 25.46 -16.78 -34.23
N VAL A 14 25.18 -18.09 -34.14
CA VAL A 14 24.05 -18.61 -33.35
C VAL A 14 24.22 -18.30 -31.86
N ALA A 15 25.43 -18.45 -31.31
CA ALA A 15 25.71 -18.10 -29.92
C ALA A 15 25.52 -16.60 -29.65
N VAL A 16 25.99 -15.73 -30.55
CA VAL A 16 25.80 -14.27 -30.45
C VAL A 16 24.33 -13.90 -30.53
N ILE A 17 23.57 -14.47 -31.48
CA ILE A 17 22.12 -14.25 -31.59
C ILE A 17 21.41 -14.73 -30.31
N TYR A 18 21.74 -15.92 -29.80
CA TYR A 18 21.16 -16.47 -28.58
C TYR A 18 21.45 -15.58 -27.36
N ILE A 19 22.70 -15.15 -27.18
CA ILE A 19 23.09 -14.23 -26.10
C ILE A 19 22.38 -12.89 -26.25
N ALA A 20 22.29 -12.34 -27.46
CA ALA A 20 21.58 -11.10 -27.75
C ALA A 20 20.08 -11.23 -27.46
N THR A 21 19.44 -12.35 -27.82
CA THR A 21 18.03 -12.63 -27.50
C THR A 21 17.82 -12.78 -25.98
N LEU A 22 18.69 -13.51 -25.28
CA LEU A 22 18.61 -13.64 -23.82
C LEU A 22 18.82 -12.29 -23.13
N ALA A 23 19.78 -11.49 -23.58
CA ALA A 23 20.01 -10.14 -23.09
C ALA A 23 18.79 -9.25 -23.36
N PHE A 24 18.23 -9.28 -24.56
CA PHE A 24 17.04 -8.51 -24.93
C PHE A 24 15.83 -8.90 -24.07
N VAL A 25 15.54 -10.20 -23.93
CA VAL A 25 14.46 -10.71 -23.07
C VAL A 25 14.70 -10.29 -21.63
N ARG A 26 15.92 -10.44 -21.10
CA ARG A 26 16.24 -10.06 -19.72
C ARG A 26 16.06 -8.55 -19.46
N ILE A 27 16.36 -7.71 -20.44
CA ILE A 27 16.21 -6.25 -20.35
C ILE A 27 14.74 -5.82 -20.46
N LYS A 28 13.97 -6.44 -21.37
CA LYS A 28 12.57 -6.06 -21.61
C LYS A 28 11.54 -6.74 -20.72
N ASN A 29 11.87 -7.87 -20.12
CA ASN A 29 10.95 -8.64 -19.28
C ASN A 29 10.44 -7.86 -18.04
N PRO A 30 11.26 -7.09 -17.29
CA PRO A 30 10.75 -6.28 -16.18
C PRO A 30 9.69 -5.26 -16.61
N GLU A 31 9.96 -4.48 -17.66
CA GLU A 31 9.03 -3.49 -18.21
C GLU A 31 7.72 -4.14 -18.69
N HIS A 32 7.82 -5.28 -19.37
CA HIS A 32 6.66 -6.06 -19.81
C HIS A 32 5.83 -6.56 -18.62
N ILE A 33 6.43 -7.16 -17.59
CA ILE A 33 5.72 -7.62 -16.38
C ILE A 33 5.02 -6.43 -15.69
N GLN A 34 5.69 -5.27 -15.61
CA GLN A 34 5.12 -4.05 -15.04
C GLN A 34 3.89 -3.57 -15.83
N TYR A 35 4.01 -3.50 -17.15
CA TYR A 35 2.92 -3.09 -18.02
C TYR A 35 1.74 -4.04 -17.94
N GLU A 36 1.98 -5.35 -18.06
CA GLU A 36 0.93 -6.38 -17.97
C GLU A 36 0.24 -6.38 -16.61
N ALA A 37 0.98 -6.20 -15.52
CA ALA A 37 0.39 -6.08 -14.18
C ALA A 37 -0.54 -4.86 -14.10
N TYR A 38 -0.08 -3.69 -14.57
CA TYR A 38 -0.91 -2.48 -14.61
C TYR A 38 -2.16 -2.67 -15.47
N ARG A 39 -1.99 -3.15 -16.72
CA ARG A 39 -3.09 -3.34 -17.67
C ARG A 39 -4.14 -4.30 -17.13
N ARG A 40 -3.70 -5.47 -16.62
CA ARG A 40 -4.62 -6.46 -16.08
C ARG A 40 -5.34 -5.95 -14.85
N TRP A 41 -4.64 -5.25 -13.96
CA TRP A 41 -5.26 -4.62 -12.79
C TRP A 41 -6.29 -3.56 -13.21
N GLN A 42 -5.94 -2.70 -14.16
CA GLN A 42 -6.82 -1.65 -14.67
C GLN A 42 -8.12 -2.23 -15.24
N GLU A 43 -8.01 -3.24 -16.11
CA GLU A 43 -9.17 -3.89 -16.77
C GLU A 43 -10.07 -4.63 -15.80
N THR A 44 -9.51 -5.16 -14.70
CA THR A 44 -10.23 -6.01 -13.76
C THR A 44 -10.92 -5.22 -12.65
N TYR A 45 -10.27 -4.16 -12.17
CA TYR A 45 -10.65 -3.48 -10.93
C TYR A 45 -11.16 -2.06 -11.12
N LEU A 46 -10.88 -1.39 -12.24
CA LEU A 46 -11.45 -0.06 -12.47
C LEU A 46 -12.85 -0.15 -13.05
N VAL A 47 -13.81 0.47 -12.36
CA VAL A 47 -15.20 0.56 -12.80
C VAL A 47 -15.54 2.01 -13.11
N ARG A 48 -15.97 2.26 -14.34
CA ARG A 48 -16.41 3.57 -14.80
C ARG A 48 -17.82 3.86 -14.27
N LYS A 49 -17.95 4.78 -13.31
CA LYS A 49 -19.25 5.22 -12.78
C LYS A 49 -20.00 6.11 -13.76
N ASN A 50 -19.29 6.99 -14.46
CA ASN A 50 -19.80 7.86 -15.52
C ASN A 50 -18.63 8.39 -16.39
N SER A 51 -18.83 9.42 -17.21
CA SER A 51 -17.76 9.97 -18.07
C SER A 51 -16.59 10.63 -17.31
N LYS A 52 -16.81 11.07 -16.07
CA LYS A 52 -15.84 11.84 -15.28
C LYS A 52 -15.34 11.12 -14.03
N GLN A 53 -15.94 10.00 -13.66
CA GLN A 53 -15.66 9.29 -12.41
C GLN A 53 -15.40 7.81 -12.65
N THR A 54 -14.34 7.31 -12.00
CA THR A 54 -13.94 5.89 -11.98
C THR A 54 -13.60 5.53 -10.55
N PHE A 55 -13.96 4.32 -10.13
CA PHE A 55 -13.60 3.80 -8.81
C PHE A 55 -12.93 2.45 -8.89
N VAL A 56 -12.25 2.07 -7.82
CA VAL A 56 -11.67 0.74 -7.68
C VAL A 56 -12.70 -0.20 -7.05
N ASN A 57 -13.12 -1.23 -7.78
CA ASN A 57 -13.95 -2.30 -7.24
C ASN A 57 -13.11 -3.22 -6.35
N THR A 58 -13.48 -3.26 -5.08
CA THR A 58 -12.84 -4.06 -4.02
C THR A 58 -13.59 -5.35 -3.72
N SER A 59 -14.77 -5.54 -4.30
CA SER A 59 -15.58 -6.75 -4.16
C SER A 59 -15.02 -7.91 -4.98
N ASN A 60 -15.18 -9.14 -4.47
CA ASN A 60 -14.92 -10.35 -5.25
C ASN A 60 -16.06 -10.70 -6.21
N ASP A 61 -17.21 -10.03 -6.09
CA ASP A 61 -18.33 -10.13 -7.01
C ASP A 61 -18.42 -8.87 -7.86
N GLN A 62 -18.11 -9.00 -9.15
CA GLN A 62 -18.18 -7.90 -10.11
C GLN A 62 -19.60 -7.39 -10.35
N LYS A 63 -20.64 -8.19 -10.02
CA LYS A 63 -22.04 -7.78 -10.12
C LYS A 63 -22.50 -6.95 -8.93
N SER A 64 -21.78 -7.01 -7.83
CA SER A 64 -22.07 -6.26 -6.61
C SER A 64 -20.80 -5.51 -6.19
N PRO A 65 -20.43 -4.46 -6.96
CA PRO A 65 -19.20 -3.74 -6.72
C PRO A 65 -19.25 -2.98 -5.39
N VAL A 66 -18.08 -2.87 -4.76
CA VAL A 66 -17.89 -2.10 -3.52
C VAL A 66 -16.65 -1.23 -3.73
N ALA A 67 -16.76 0.07 -3.48
CA ALA A 67 -15.61 0.95 -3.42
C ALA A 67 -15.20 1.15 -1.95
N LEU A 68 -13.90 1.17 -1.68
CA LEU A 68 -13.34 1.55 -0.38
C LEU A 68 -12.40 2.74 -0.57
N SER A 69 -12.28 3.62 0.42
CA SER A 69 -11.30 4.71 0.38
C SER A 69 -9.87 4.18 0.26
N GLU A 70 -9.56 3.04 0.90
CA GLU A 70 -8.30 2.30 0.74
C GLU A 70 -8.05 1.95 -0.74
N GLY A 71 -9.04 1.32 -1.39
CA GLY A 71 -8.96 0.93 -2.79
C GLY A 71 -8.81 2.14 -3.70
N GLN A 72 -9.52 3.22 -3.43
CA GLN A 72 -9.43 4.44 -4.21
C GLN A 72 -8.05 5.09 -4.09
N GLY A 73 -7.50 5.16 -2.87
CA GLY A 73 -6.14 5.62 -2.61
C GLY A 73 -5.10 4.78 -3.34
N TYR A 74 -5.22 3.44 -3.34
CA TYR A 74 -4.35 2.60 -4.15
C TYR A 74 -4.52 2.82 -5.65
N GLY A 75 -5.74 3.03 -6.13
CA GLY A 75 -5.97 3.27 -7.55
C GLY A 75 -5.25 4.52 -8.03
N LEU A 76 -5.33 5.61 -7.28
CA LEU A 76 -4.59 6.84 -7.55
C LEU A 76 -3.07 6.59 -7.53
N GLN A 77 -2.60 5.78 -6.59
CA GLN A 77 -1.19 5.39 -6.47
C GLN A 77 -0.69 4.51 -7.62
N VAL A 78 -1.50 3.57 -8.12
CA VAL A 78 -1.17 2.71 -9.27
C VAL A 78 -1.15 3.54 -10.55
N VAL A 79 -2.17 4.36 -10.78
CA VAL A 79 -2.29 5.17 -12.00
C VAL A 79 -1.20 6.23 -12.09
N SER A 80 -0.87 6.91 -11.00
CA SER A 80 0.23 7.91 -11.01
C SER A 80 1.59 7.27 -11.33
N ARG A 81 1.89 6.06 -10.81
CA ARG A 81 3.11 5.31 -11.16
C ARG A 81 3.13 4.80 -12.59
N ALA A 82 1.97 4.38 -13.12
CA ALA A 82 1.84 4.00 -14.51
C ALA A 82 2.03 5.22 -15.45
N ALA A 83 1.57 6.39 -15.02
CA ALA A 83 1.76 7.65 -15.76
C ALA A 83 3.24 8.09 -15.83
N GLU A 84 4.05 7.87 -14.77
CA GLU A 84 5.51 8.07 -14.82
C GLU A 84 6.19 7.28 -15.95
N LYS A 85 5.58 6.15 -16.35
CA LYS A 85 6.05 5.27 -17.44
C LYS A 85 5.34 5.52 -18.77
N GLY A 86 4.44 6.50 -18.86
CA GLY A 86 3.67 6.83 -20.05
C GLY A 86 2.51 5.87 -20.36
N TRP A 87 2.09 5.03 -19.41
CA TRP A 87 1.04 4.03 -19.62
C TRP A 87 -0.36 4.49 -19.19
N ALA A 88 -0.44 5.59 -18.44
CA ALA A 88 -1.67 6.22 -18.01
C ALA A 88 -1.64 7.72 -18.27
N SER A 89 -2.80 8.33 -18.48
CA SER A 89 -2.93 9.77 -18.70
C SER A 89 -3.34 10.52 -17.44
N GLU A 90 -3.15 11.85 -17.43
CA GLU A 90 -3.68 12.74 -16.39
C GLU A 90 -5.20 12.55 -16.23
N ASN A 91 -5.92 12.38 -17.33
CA ASN A 91 -7.38 12.17 -17.33
C ASN A 91 -7.78 10.84 -16.66
N ASP A 92 -6.94 9.80 -16.69
CA ASP A 92 -7.22 8.55 -16.00
C ASP A 92 -7.09 8.72 -14.48
N PHE A 93 -6.10 9.51 -14.04
CA PHE A 93 -5.95 9.89 -12.63
C PHE A 93 -7.09 10.80 -12.16
N ASP A 94 -7.42 11.82 -12.94
CA ASP A 94 -8.49 12.75 -12.61
C ASP A 94 -9.85 12.07 -12.47
N LYS A 95 -10.14 11.00 -13.23
CA LYS A 95 -11.39 10.25 -13.06
C LYS A 95 -11.48 9.56 -11.70
N LEU A 96 -10.37 9.01 -11.21
CA LEU A 96 -10.29 8.46 -9.86
C LEU A 96 -10.38 9.57 -8.81
N LEU A 97 -9.71 10.69 -9.05
CA LEU A 97 -9.72 11.83 -8.14
C LEU A 97 -11.12 12.45 -8.02
N ASN A 98 -11.82 12.61 -9.14
CA ASN A 98 -13.20 13.11 -9.19
C ASN A 98 -14.18 12.19 -8.49
N TYR A 99 -13.92 10.87 -8.47
CA TYR A 99 -14.73 9.94 -7.68
C TYR A 99 -14.48 10.18 -6.19
N TYR A 100 -13.22 10.24 -5.75
CA TYR A 100 -12.88 10.61 -4.37
C TYR A 100 -13.55 11.93 -3.95
N LEU A 101 -13.42 12.99 -4.75
CA LEU A 101 -13.97 14.31 -4.43
C LEU A 101 -15.50 14.34 -4.31
N ALA A 102 -16.19 13.41 -4.98
CA ALA A 102 -17.64 13.27 -4.94
C ALA A 102 -18.14 12.39 -3.77
N HIS A 103 -17.24 11.60 -3.17
CA HIS A 103 -17.52 10.66 -2.09
C HIS A 103 -16.73 11.03 -0.82
N ARG A 104 -16.60 12.35 -0.61
CA ARG A 104 -15.97 12.89 0.59
C ARG A 104 -16.91 12.76 1.78
N ASP A 105 -16.31 12.49 2.93
CA ASP A 105 -17.03 12.26 4.15
C ASP A 105 -17.58 13.56 4.74
N TYR A 106 -18.67 13.43 5.47
CA TYR A 106 -19.25 14.50 6.25
C TYR A 106 -18.99 14.24 7.74
N VAL A 107 -18.92 15.29 8.54
CA VAL A 107 -18.70 15.15 10.00
C VAL A 107 -19.67 16.04 10.77
N GLY A 108 -19.55 16.00 12.10
CA GLY A 108 -20.41 16.76 13.00
C GLY A 108 -21.66 16.00 13.42
N LYS A 109 -22.38 16.55 14.41
CA LYS A 109 -23.53 15.89 15.05
C LYS A 109 -24.65 15.52 14.06
N HIS A 110 -24.79 16.31 13.00
CA HIS A 110 -25.80 16.13 11.96
C HIS A 110 -25.23 15.55 10.66
N HIS A 111 -23.93 15.24 10.61
CA HIS A 111 -23.24 14.70 9.44
C HIS A 111 -23.45 15.57 8.18
N ASP A 112 -23.31 16.89 8.35
CA ASP A 112 -23.59 17.93 7.36
C ASP A 112 -22.38 18.82 7.06
N GLN A 113 -21.26 18.64 7.78
CA GLN A 113 -20.02 19.34 7.52
C GLN A 113 -19.14 18.55 6.55
N LEU A 114 -19.09 18.97 5.29
CA LEU A 114 -18.23 18.37 4.27
C LEU A 114 -16.75 18.52 4.62
N THR A 115 -15.99 17.44 4.46
CA THR A 115 -14.53 17.39 4.66
C THR A 115 -13.79 17.09 3.34
N TYR A 116 -12.48 16.93 3.41
CA TYR A 116 -11.61 16.33 2.41
C TYR A 116 -11.21 14.88 2.75
N LEU A 117 -11.73 14.30 3.82
CA LEU A 117 -11.64 12.87 4.04
C LEU A 117 -12.58 12.15 3.08
N MET A 118 -12.31 10.89 2.78
CA MET A 118 -13.17 10.06 1.96
C MET A 118 -14.02 9.13 2.83
N SER A 119 -15.32 9.05 2.55
CA SER A 119 -16.17 8.02 3.16
C SER A 119 -15.55 6.65 2.90
N TRP A 120 -15.43 5.82 3.94
CA TRP A 120 -14.56 4.64 3.86
C TRP A 120 -15.09 3.56 2.92
N ARG A 121 -16.41 3.53 2.66
CA ARG A 121 -17.09 2.54 1.83
C ARG A 121 -18.24 3.15 1.02
N GLN A 122 -18.35 2.74 -0.24
CA GLN A 122 -19.53 2.98 -1.08
C GLN A 122 -20.05 1.68 -1.68
N SER A 123 -21.36 1.52 -1.69
CA SER A 123 -22.02 0.32 -2.21
C SER A 123 -23.48 0.59 -2.58
N TYR A 124 -24.11 -0.37 -3.27
CA TYR A 124 -25.55 -0.33 -3.50
C TYR A 124 -26.32 -0.70 -2.22
N ASN A 125 -27.26 0.15 -1.81
CA ASN A 125 -28.18 -0.15 -0.72
C ASN A 125 -29.30 -1.11 -1.18
N LYS A 126 -30.24 -1.43 -0.29
CA LYS A 126 -31.37 -2.33 -0.58
C LYS A 126 -32.34 -1.78 -1.63
N GLU A 127 -32.29 -0.48 -1.91
CA GLU A 127 -33.10 0.23 -2.90
C GLU A 127 -32.33 0.41 -4.23
N ASP A 128 -31.20 -0.28 -4.39
CA ASP A 128 -30.33 -0.22 -5.57
C ASP A 128 -29.76 1.19 -5.85
N GLN A 129 -29.59 1.98 -4.79
CA GLN A 129 -28.94 3.29 -4.84
C GLN A 129 -27.48 3.17 -4.40
N TRP A 130 -26.59 3.83 -5.15
CA TRP A 130 -25.19 3.95 -4.76
C TRP A 130 -25.07 4.96 -3.61
N VAL A 131 -24.69 4.47 -2.43
CA VAL A 131 -24.61 5.27 -1.20
C VAL A 131 -23.24 5.19 -0.55
N ASP A 132 -22.97 6.19 0.28
CA ASP A 132 -21.74 6.33 1.04
C ASP A 132 -22.02 5.96 2.50
N ASP A 133 -21.20 5.06 3.04
CA ASP A 133 -21.18 4.83 4.48
C ASP A 133 -20.56 6.04 5.18
N HIS A 134 -21.10 6.41 6.35
CA HIS A 134 -20.50 7.45 7.18
C HIS A 134 -19.09 7.03 7.65
N ASN A 135 -18.27 8.06 7.90
CA ASN A 135 -16.94 8.00 8.49
C ASN A 135 -15.83 7.66 7.50
N SER A 136 -14.64 8.13 7.82
CA SER A 136 -13.40 7.90 7.09
C SER A 136 -12.66 6.64 7.54
N ALA A 137 -11.63 6.29 6.77
CA ALA A 137 -10.60 5.35 7.18
C ALA A 137 -9.23 5.94 6.84
N THR A 138 -8.44 6.20 7.87
CA THR A 138 -7.20 6.99 7.80
C THR A 138 -6.17 6.46 6.82
N ASP A 139 -6.09 5.14 6.61
CA ASP A 139 -5.17 4.58 5.62
C ASP A 139 -5.57 4.98 4.19
N GLY A 140 -6.86 4.98 3.86
CA GLY A 140 -7.38 5.49 2.59
C GLY A 140 -6.99 6.96 2.35
N ASP A 141 -7.20 7.82 3.35
CA ASP A 141 -6.90 9.25 3.27
C ASP A 141 -5.39 9.52 3.13
N LEU A 142 -4.54 8.78 3.85
CA LEU A 142 -3.09 8.83 3.70
C LEU A 142 -2.63 8.37 2.30
N TYR A 143 -3.26 7.34 1.73
CA TYR A 143 -2.95 6.89 0.37
C TYR A 143 -3.38 7.89 -0.69
N ILE A 144 -4.53 8.55 -0.52
CA ILE A 144 -4.98 9.64 -1.40
C ILE A 144 -3.98 10.79 -1.35
N ALA A 145 -3.58 11.23 -0.15
CA ALA A 145 -2.61 12.30 0.02
C ALA A 145 -1.24 11.96 -0.61
N ALA A 146 -0.75 10.73 -0.39
CA ALA A 146 0.49 10.25 -1.00
C ALA A 146 0.42 10.19 -2.54
N ALA A 147 -0.76 9.91 -3.09
CA ALA A 147 -0.98 9.90 -4.53
C ALA A 147 -1.06 11.32 -5.12
N LEU A 148 -1.65 12.28 -4.41
CA LEU A 148 -1.67 13.70 -4.79
C LEU A 148 -0.26 14.29 -4.86
N HIS A 149 0.59 14.00 -3.86
CA HIS A 149 2.00 14.38 -3.87
C HIS A 149 2.74 13.84 -5.10
N ARG A 150 2.51 12.55 -5.43
CA ARG A 150 3.10 11.95 -6.63
C ARG A 150 2.56 12.59 -7.90
N ALA A 151 1.25 12.79 -8.02
CA ALA A 151 0.62 13.42 -9.16
C ALA A 151 1.18 14.82 -9.46
N ALA A 152 1.48 15.61 -8.44
CA ALA A 152 2.13 16.91 -8.60
C ALA A 152 3.53 16.81 -9.26
N LYS A 153 4.27 15.73 -9.01
CA LYS A 153 5.57 15.47 -9.67
C LYS A 153 5.40 14.96 -11.10
N VAL A 154 4.38 14.12 -11.34
CA VAL A 154 4.10 13.53 -12.66
C VAL A 154 3.56 14.57 -13.65
N TRP A 155 2.72 15.49 -13.18
CA TRP A 155 2.10 16.54 -14.01
C TRP A 155 2.42 17.95 -13.46
N PRO A 156 3.62 18.49 -13.73
CA PRO A 156 4.08 19.76 -13.16
C PRO A 156 3.17 20.96 -13.47
N GLN A 157 2.50 20.95 -14.63
CA GLN A 157 1.58 22.03 -15.02
C GLN A 157 0.33 22.11 -14.12
N LYS A 158 -0.08 20.98 -13.52
CA LYS A 158 -1.23 20.88 -12.62
C LYS A 158 -0.84 20.67 -11.15
N ALA A 159 0.45 20.67 -10.85
CA ALA A 159 0.98 20.56 -9.49
C ALA A 159 0.29 21.51 -8.48
N PRO A 160 0.01 22.79 -8.80
CA PRO A 160 -0.68 23.68 -7.85
C PRO A 160 -2.08 23.21 -7.45
N TYR A 161 -2.78 22.48 -8.32
CA TYR A 161 -4.09 21.91 -8.01
C TYR A 161 -3.96 20.68 -7.10
N TYR A 162 -3.04 19.77 -7.41
CA TYR A 162 -2.83 18.57 -6.60
C TYR A 162 -2.28 18.91 -5.20
N HIS A 163 -1.33 19.83 -5.08
CA HIS A 163 -0.83 20.28 -3.78
C HIS A 163 -1.92 20.99 -2.95
N ARG A 164 -2.81 21.75 -3.57
CA ARG A 164 -3.95 22.34 -2.85
C ARG A 164 -4.82 21.25 -2.24
N LEU A 165 -5.16 20.20 -3.00
CA LEU A 165 -5.95 19.08 -2.47
C LEU A 165 -5.18 18.32 -1.39
N GLU A 166 -3.88 18.10 -1.56
CA GLU A 166 -3.01 17.47 -0.58
C GLU A 166 -3.02 18.23 0.75
N GLN A 167 -2.91 19.57 0.72
CA GLN A 167 -2.98 20.42 1.90
C GLN A 167 -4.36 20.36 2.58
N GLN A 168 -5.44 20.29 1.79
CA GLN A 168 -6.80 20.21 2.33
C GLN A 168 -7.06 18.88 3.04
N ILE A 169 -6.72 17.75 2.41
CA ILE A 169 -6.86 16.44 3.07
C ILE A 169 -5.94 16.33 4.29
N ALA A 170 -4.69 16.83 4.21
CA ALA A 170 -3.78 16.87 5.35
C ALA A 170 -4.35 17.66 6.53
N THR A 171 -4.96 18.81 6.26
CA THR A 171 -5.60 19.64 7.28
C THR A 171 -6.73 18.88 7.97
N ASP A 172 -7.56 18.17 7.20
CA ASP A 172 -8.69 17.42 7.74
C ASP A 172 -8.26 16.14 8.47
N ILE A 173 -7.22 15.43 8.02
CA ILE A 173 -6.62 14.32 8.78
C ILE A 173 -6.17 14.81 10.16
N LEU A 174 -5.45 15.94 10.25
CA LEU A 174 -5.02 16.51 11.53
C LEU A 174 -6.17 17.03 12.40
N LYS A 175 -7.32 17.32 11.81
CA LYS A 175 -8.49 17.85 12.51
C LYS A 175 -9.38 16.73 13.05
N TYR A 176 -9.58 15.68 12.28
CA TYR A 176 -10.59 14.67 12.54
C TYR A 176 -10.01 13.28 12.83
N GLU A 177 -8.81 12.96 12.36
CA GLU A 177 -8.17 11.65 12.51
C GLU A 177 -6.91 11.69 13.39
N TYR A 178 -6.83 12.66 14.30
CA TYR A 178 -5.67 12.88 15.15
C TYR A 178 -6.03 12.78 16.62
N ASN A 179 -5.29 11.96 17.36
CA ASN A 179 -5.40 11.85 18.81
C ASN A 179 -4.42 12.82 19.49
N PRO A 180 -4.89 13.92 20.12
CA PRO A 180 -4.04 14.90 20.77
C PRO A 180 -3.38 14.40 22.07
N THR A 181 -3.86 13.30 22.67
CA THR A 181 -3.28 12.71 23.89
C THR A 181 -2.05 11.87 23.57
N THR A 182 -2.10 11.12 22.47
CA THR A 182 -0.96 10.26 22.05
C THR A 182 -0.09 10.89 21.00
N HIS A 183 -0.54 11.98 20.37
CA HIS A 183 0.07 12.59 19.19
C HIS A 183 0.25 11.59 18.04
N MET A 184 -0.78 10.78 17.79
CA MET A 184 -0.80 9.79 16.71
C MET A 184 -2.08 9.96 15.91
N LEU A 185 -2.11 9.40 14.70
CA LEU A 185 -3.34 9.26 13.96
C LEU A 185 -4.25 8.19 14.59
N THR A 186 -5.55 8.41 14.52
CA THR A 186 -6.57 7.39 14.80
C THR A 186 -6.74 6.48 13.57
N VAL A 187 -7.63 5.48 13.66
CA VAL A 187 -7.90 4.57 12.52
C VAL A 187 -9.01 5.09 11.57
N GLY A 188 -9.61 6.22 11.93
CA GLY A 188 -10.68 6.93 11.23
C GLY A 188 -11.21 8.06 12.10
N ASP A 189 -12.00 8.96 11.51
CA ASP A 189 -12.60 10.14 12.15
C ASP A 189 -13.65 9.80 13.23
N TRP A 190 -14.26 8.62 13.13
CA TRP A 190 -15.21 8.08 14.11
C TRP A 190 -14.56 7.76 15.48
N VAL A 191 -13.23 7.76 15.58
CA VAL A 191 -12.51 7.52 16.82
C VAL A 191 -12.33 8.81 17.61
N THR A 192 -13.33 9.13 18.41
CA THR A 192 -13.31 10.30 19.31
C THR A 192 -12.72 9.96 20.69
N LYS A 193 -12.57 10.98 21.57
CA LYS A 193 -12.05 10.83 22.94
C LYS A 193 -12.81 9.81 23.79
N ASP A 194 -14.11 9.69 23.56
CA ASP A 194 -14.98 8.77 24.31
C ASP A 194 -15.03 7.37 23.68
N SER A 195 -14.40 7.18 22.52
CA SER A 195 -14.34 5.88 21.86
C SER A 195 -13.47 4.90 22.65
N LYS A 196 -13.94 3.66 22.79
CA LYS A 196 -13.12 2.55 23.33
C LYS A 196 -11.85 2.30 22.49
N PHE A 197 -11.82 2.78 21.25
CA PHE A 197 -10.70 2.69 20.32
C PHE A 197 -9.79 3.92 20.34
N TYR A 198 -9.96 4.86 21.28
CA TYR A 198 -9.18 6.10 21.32
C TYR A 198 -7.66 5.87 21.27
N TYR A 199 -7.16 4.79 21.89
CA TYR A 199 -5.74 4.41 21.90
C TYR A 199 -5.40 3.27 20.92
N LEU A 200 -6.26 2.99 19.94
CA LEU A 200 -6.01 1.96 18.94
C LEU A 200 -5.01 2.48 17.92
N LEU A 201 -4.01 1.65 17.61
CA LEU A 201 -3.06 1.85 16.53
C LEU A 201 -3.25 0.72 15.52
N ARG A 202 -3.56 1.05 14.26
CA ARG A 202 -3.42 0.13 13.12
C ARG A 202 -1.99 0.27 12.61
N THR A 203 -1.19 -0.79 12.68
CA THR A 203 0.27 -0.66 12.47
C THR A 203 0.65 -0.36 11.02
N SER A 204 -0.22 -0.73 10.06
CA SER A 204 -0.05 -0.39 8.65
C SER A 204 -0.19 1.10 8.36
N ASP A 205 -0.72 1.89 9.29
CA ASP A 205 -0.91 3.33 9.11
C ASP A 205 0.35 4.11 9.50
N VAL A 206 1.38 3.41 10.01
CA VAL A 206 2.69 4.00 10.27
C VAL A 206 3.43 4.17 8.94
N MET A 207 3.19 5.30 8.28
CA MET A 207 3.71 5.61 6.93
C MET A 207 4.72 6.79 6.98
N PRO A 208 5.95 6.59 7.50
CA PRO A 208 6.88 7.69 7.79
C PRO A 208 7.21 8.56 6.57
N THR A 209 7.36 7.98 5.38
CA THR A 209 7.61 8.74 4.14
C THR A 209 6.41 9.60 3.74
N VAL A 210 5.18 9.14 4.00
CA VAL A 210 3.97 9.95 3.75
C VAL A 210 3.92 11.11 4.74
N PHE A 211 4.24 10.88 6.01
CA PHE A 211 4.29 11.94 7.01
C PHE A 211 5.36 13.00 6.71
N ASP A 212 6.51 12.60 6.17
CA ASP A 212 7.54 13.54 5.70
C ASP A 212 7.01 14.42 4.56
N HIS A 213 6.33 13.84 3.57
CA HIS A 213 5.74 14.62 2.47
C HIS A 213 4.64 15.58 2.95
N LEU A 214 3.80 15.14 3.88
CA LEU A 214 2.76 15.98 4.46
C LEU A 214 3.35 17.15 5.24
N TYR A 215 4.46 16.94 5.96
CA TYR A 215 5.23 18.02 6.56
C TYR A 215 5.79 18.98 5.50
N ASP A 216 6.40 18.46 4.44
CA ASP A 216 6.98 19.29 3.36
C ASP A 216 5.90 20.13 2.66
N CYS A 217 4.70 19.58 2.47
CA CYS A 217 3.59 20.23 1.77
C CYS A 217 2.83 21.26 2.63
N THR A 218 2.69 20.99 3.93
CA THR A 218 1.87 21.83 4.84
C THR A 218 2.69 22.73 5.77
N HIS A 219 3.97 22.40 5.99
CA HIS A 219 4.82 22.95 7.04
C HIS A 219 4.25 22.83 8.47
N ASP A 220 3.27 21.95 8.69
CA ASP A 220 2.72 21.68 10.01
C ASP A 220 3.59 20.66 10.77
N SER A 221 4.27 21.12 11.83
CA SER A 221 5.20 20.30 12.61
C SER A 221 4.53 19.13 13.33
N ARG A 222 3.20 19.11 13.45
CA ARG A 222 2.46 17.95 14.00
C ARG A 222 2.76 16.68 13.20
N TRP A 223 3.00 16.75 11.90
CA TRP A 223 3.36 15.58 11.09
C TRP A 223 4.68 14.92 11.53
N GLN A 224 5.67 15.73 11.93
CA GLN A 224 6.92 15.20 12.47
C GLN A 224 6.70 14.56 13.84
N VAL A 225 5.87 15.17 14.69
CA VAL A 225 5.50 14.61 16.00
C VAL A 225 4.75 13.28 15.83
N ILE A 226 3.81 13.21 14.88
CA ILE A 226 3.06 11.99 14.53
C ILE A 226 4.02 10.89 14.07
N LYS A 227 4.89 11.19 13.10
CA LYS A 227 5.91 10.25 12.62
C LYS A 227 6.74 9.69 13.77
N ASN A 228 7.24 10.56 14.65
CA ASN A 228 8.06 10.16 15.78
C ASN A 228 7.30 9.23 16.74
N ASN A 229 6.10 9.63 17.17
CA ASN A 229 5.32 8.85 18.12
C ASN A 229 4.91 7.49 17.53
N MET A 230 4.41 7.47 16.29
CA MET A 230 3.98 6.23 15.64
C MET A 230 5.15 5.27 15.38
N LEU A 231 6.32 5.76 14.97
CA LEU A 231 7.53 4.93 14.84
C LEU A 231 8.03 4.40 16.18
N ASP A 232 7.93 5.17 17.26
CA ASP A 232 8.30 4.71 18.60
C ASP A 232 7.38 3.58 19.08
N ARG A 233 6.06 3.68 18.82
CA ARG A 233 5.10 2.59 19.10
C ARG A 233 5.39 1.36 18.25
N LEU A 234 5.65 1.53 16.95
CA LEU A 234 5.97 0.42 16.07
C LEU A 234 7.27 -0.29 16.49
N THR A 235 8.27 0.50 16.90
CA THR A 235 9.54 -0.01 17.45
C THR A 235 9.33 -0.77 18.76
N ALA A 236 8.47 -0.27 19.65
CA ALA A 236 8.12 -0.96 20.90
C ALA A 236 7.46 -2.32 20.62
N LEU A 237 6.52 -2.39 19.67
CA LEU A 237 5.88 -3.64 19.25
C LEU A 237 6.88 -4.62 18.65
N SER A 238 7.73 -4.16 17.73
CA SER A 238 8.75 -4.98 17.09
C SER A 238 9.77 -5.56 18.09
N LYS A 239 9.99 -4.90 19.23
CA LYS A 239 10.88 -5.38 20.30
C LYS A 239 10.30 -6.55 21.11
N LEU A 240 8.98 -6.76 21.08
CA LEU A 240 8.32 -7.80 21.90
C LEU A 240 8.75 -9.22 21.52
N HIS A 241 9.13 -9.45 20.26
CA HIS A 241 9.51 -10.77 19.76
C HIS A 241 10.76 -10.70 18.88
N GLN A 242 11.49 -11.81 18.75
CA GLN A 242 12.72 -11.87 17.94
C GLN A 242 12.46 -11.68 16.44
N THR A 243 11.28 -12.04 15.96
CA THR A 243 10.87 -11.94 14.55
C THR A 243 10.77 -10.49 14.06
N GLY A 244 10.55 -9.53 14.96
CA GLY A 244 10.28 -8.14 14.62
C GLY A 244 8.90 -7.88 14.02
N LEU A 245 8.07 -8.91 13.86
CA LEU A 245 6.70 -8.79 13.37
C LEU A 245 5.87 -7.90 14.29
N VAL A 246 4.93 -7.18 13.69
CA VAL A 246 4.00 -6.27 14.37
C VAL A 246 2.56 -6.72 14.11
N PRO A 247 1.63 -6.47 15.06
CA PRO A 247 0.25 -6.91 14.92
C PRO A 247 -0.53 -6.03 13.94
N ASP A 248 -1.64 -6.52 13.40
CA ASP A 248 -2.62 -5.70 12.67
C ASP A 248 -3.02 -4.47 13.49
N PHE A 249 -3.36 -4.71 14.76
CA PHE A 249 -3.77 -3.67 15.70
C PHE A 249 -3.05 -3.79 17.05
N ALA A 250 -2.78 -2.64 17.65
CA ALA A 250 -2.21 -2.53 18.98
C ALA A 250 -2.94 -1.49 19.82
N TRP A 251 -2.90 -1.70 21.12
CA TRP A 251 -3.21 -0.70 22.12
C TRP A 251 -1.98 0.14 22.42
N ALA A 252 -2.00 1.42 22.04
CA ALA A 252 -0.91 2.37 22.22
C ALA A 252 -1.29 3.47 23.25
N ARG A 253 -1.41 3.08 24.51
CA ARG A 253 -1.69 4.00 25.63
C ARG A 253 -0.41 4.73 26.05
N PRO A 254 -0.51 5.89 26.72
CA PRO A 254 0.64 6.49 27.39
C PRO A 254 1.37 5.46 28.27
N GLY A 255 2.67 5.27 28.02
CA GLY A 255 3.52 4.33 28.75
C GLY A 255 3.36 2.83 28.42
N SER A 256 2.39 2.42 27.59
CA SER A 256 2.17 1.01 27.27
C SER A 256 1.79 0.79 25.81
N THR A 257 2.48 -0.11 25.13
CA THR A 257 2.17 -0.51 23.75
C THR A 257 2.16 -2.02 23.63
N LYS A 258 0.99 -2.60 23.33
CA LYS A 258 0.81 -4.05 23.23
C LYS A 258 -0.21 -4.44 22.16
N PRO A 259 -0.09 -5.62 21.55
CA PRO A 259 -1.10 -6.13 20.62
C PRO A 259 -2.49 -6.16 21.25
N VAL A 260 -3.53 -6.00 20.43
CA VAL A 260 -4.91 -6.21 20.89
C VAL A 260 -5.24 -7.70 21.02
N GLY A 261 -6.38 -8.01 21.64
CA GLY A 261 -6.90 -9.38 21.65
C GLY A 261 -7.60 -9.75 20.33
N PRO A 262 -7.88 -11.04 20.09
CA PRO A 262 -8.62 -11.48 18.92
C PRO A 262 -10.03 -10.86 18.89
N ASN A 263 -10.54 -10.57 17.68
CA ASN A 263 -11.86 -9.99 17.43
C ASN A 263 -12.11 -8.64 18.14
N THR A 264 -11.05 -7.85 18.33
CA THR A 264 -11.18 -6.50 18.90
C THR A 264 -11.73 -5.52 17.86
N VAL A 265 -11.32 -5.68 16.60
CA VAL A 265 -11.63 -4.78 15.48
C VAL A 265 -12.18 -5.56 14.28
N ALA A 266 -11.37 -6.45 13.68
CA ALA A 266 -11.66 -7.03 12.37
C ALA A 266 -11.81 -8.56 12.42
N GLY A 267 -11.05 -9.25 13.26
CA GLY A 267 -11.18 -10.70 13.40
C GLY A 267 -10.17 -11.36 14.33
N LYS A 268 -10.15 -12.70 14.28
CA LYS A 268 -9.37 -13.52 15.23
C LYS A 268 -7.86 -13.28 15.23
N TYR A 269 -7.32 -12.60 14.23
CA TYR A 269 -5.89 -12.33 14.07
C TYR A 269 -5.52 -10.85 14.27
N ASP A 270 -6.39 -10.05 14.90
CA ASP A 270 -6.13 -8.61 15.12
C ASP A 270 -4.83 -8.33 15.89
N GLY A 271 -4.43 -9.24 16.79
CA GLY A 271 -3.20 -9.16 17.57
C GLY A 271 -1.97 -9.79 16.91
N ASP A 272 -2.08 -10.26 15.67
CA ASP A 272 -1.04 -10.98 14.94
C ASP A 272 -0.62 -10.25 13.66
N TYR A 273 0.45 -10.70 13.01
CA TYR A 273 0.85 -10.19 11.69
C TYR A 273 -0.07 -10.79 10.62
N SER A 274 -1.08 -10.03 10.19
CA SER A 274 -2.17 -10.50 9.33
C SER A 274 -2.47 -9.48 8.22
N ALA A 275 -3.73 -9.41 7.75
CA ALA A 275 -4.15 -8.71 6.55
C ALA A 275 -3.88 -7.20 6.57
N ASN A 276 -3.82 -6.56 7.73
CA ASN A 276 -3.43 -5.15 7.83
C ASN A 276 -1.90 -5.02 7.86
N ALA A 277 -1.25 -5.70 8.82
CA ALA A 277 0.18 -5.58 9.08
C ALA A 277 1.05 -6.10 7.93
N CYS A 278 0.49 -6.90 7.02
CA CYS A 278 1.20 -7.36 5.82
C CYS A 278 1.75 -6.21 4.97
N ARG A 279 1.15 -5.00 5.06
CA ARG A 279 1.59 -3.78 4.36
C ARG A 279 2.80 -3.10 5.00
N VAL A 280 3.09 -3.33 6.28
CA VAL A 280 4.12 -2.60 7.03
C VAL A 280 5.50 -2.65 6.34
N PRO A 281 5.99 -3.79 5.82
CA PRO A 281 7.25 -3.80 5.06
C PRO A 281 7.27 -2.78 3.91
N MET A 282 6.17 -2.67 3.16
CA MET A 282 6.04 -1.70 2.07
C MET A 282 6.01 -0.25 2.57
N MET A 283 5.33 0.02 3.68
CA MET A 283 5.22 1.36 4.25
C MET A 283 6.55 1.89 4.82
N LEU A 284 7.44 1.00 5.26
CA LEU A 284 8.75 1.37 5.79
C LEU A 284 9.86 1.38 4.73
N ALA A 285 9.66 0.73 3.58
CA ALA A 285 10.71 0.38 2.62
C ALA A 285 11.57 1.56 2.13
N LYS A 286 10.98 2.76 1.97
CA LYS A 286 11.67 3.97 1.47
C LYS A 286 12.02 4.97 2.58
N SER A 287 11.82 4.61 3.84
CA SER A 287 12.10 5.52 4.95
C SER A 287 13.58 5.50 5.33
N ASN A 288 14.20 6.67 5.46
CA ASN A 288 15.57 6.81 5.97
C ASN A 288 15.61 6.90 7.51
N ASP A 289 14.47 6.84 8.20
CA ASP A 289 14.45 6.90 9.67
C ASP A 289 15.07 5.62 10.26
N PRO A 290 16.08 5.71 11.15
CA PRO A 290 16.73 4.54 11.74
C PRO A 290 15.78 3.59 12.47
N ARG A 291 14.67 4.10 13.04
CA ARG A 291 13.65 3.26 13.69
C ARG A 291 12.88 2.44 12.67
N ALA A 292 12.47 3.05 11.57
CA ALA A 292 11.80 2.36 10.47
C ALA A 292 12.69 1.25 9.91
N GLN A 293 13.96 1.57 9.62
CA GLN A 293 14.94 0.60 9.12
C GLN A 293 15.21 -0.54 10.10
N LYS A 294 15.28 -0.24 11.40
CA LYS A 294 15.43 -1.27 12.44
C LYS A 294 14.25 -2.24 12.48
N VAL A 295 13.01 -1.75 12.42
CA VAL A 295 11.80 -2.59 12.40
C VAL A 295 11.76 -3.41 11.11
N LEU A 296 12.00 -2.78 9.96
CA LEU A 296 12.01 -3.41 8.65
C LEU A 296 13.03 -4.54 8.58
N ASN A 297 14.31 -4.26 8.87
CA ASN A 297 15.40 -5.23 8.78
C ASN A 297 15.16 -6.46 9.68
N LYS A 298 14.53 -6.27 10.84
CA LYS A 298 14.20 -7.37 11.73
C LYS A 298 13.13 -8.30 11.13
N MET A 299 12.04 -7.73 10.60
CA MET A 299 11.02 -8.51 9.88
C MET A 299 11.59 -9.21 8.65
N MET A 300 12.41 -8.51 7.87
CA MET A 300 12.98 -9.06 6.64
C MET A 300 13.95 -10.22 6.92
N ARG A 301 14.75 -10.15 7.99
CA ARG A 301 15.58 -11.28 8.44
C ARG A 301 14.75 -12.49 8.87
N PHE A 302 13.67 -12.26 9.61
CA PHE A 302 12.73 -13.36 9.94
C PHE A 302 12.18 -14.03 8.69
N PHE A 303 11.73 -13.24 7.70
CA PHE A 303 11.19 -13.78 6.45
C PHE A 303 12.25 -14.48 5.60
N SER A 304 13.51 -14.01 5.61
CA SER A 304 14.58 -14.63 4.82
C SER A 304 14.95 -16.03 5.30
N GLU A 305 14.64 -16.36 6.55
CA GLU A 305 14.86 -17.68 7.15
C GLU A 305 13.69 -18.65 6.89
N GLN A 306 12.56 -18.16 6.36
CA GLN A 306 11.39 -19.01 6.09
C GLN A 306 11.54 -19.79 4.79
N TYR A 307 11.25 -21.10 4.83
CA TYR A 307 11.19 -21.93 3.62
C TYR A 307 10.15 -21.42 2.61
N TYR A 308 8.98 -20.97 3.08
CA TYR A 308 8.02 -20.19 2.30
C TYR A 308 7.21 -19.27 3.22
N ILE A 309 6.66 -18.21 2.63
CA ILE A 309 5.86 -17.20 3.33
C ILE A 309 4.37 -17.51 3.22
N THR A 310 3.68 -17.58 4.35
CA THR A 310 2.22 -17.79 4.45
C THR A 310 1.45 -16.50 4.67
N ALA A 311 0.12 -16.56 4.47
CA ALA A 311 -0.78 -15.43 4.66
C ALA A 311 -1.10 -15.16 6.15
N GLY A 312 -0.08 -15.05 6.99
CA GLY A 312 -0.22 -14.67 8.39
C GLY A 312 0.70 -15.43 9.34
N TYR A 313 1.17 -14.72 10.37
CA TYR A 313 2.06 -15.23 11.41
C TYR A 313 1.67 -14.67 12.77
N SER A 314 1.71 -15.51 13.80
CA SER A 314 1.77 -15.01 15.17
C SER A 314 3.03 -14.18 15.36
N LEU A 315 3.05 -13.28 16.34
CA LEU A 315 4.19 -12.37 16.51
C LEU A 315 5.49 -13.10 16.90
N ASN A 316 5.41 -14.30 17.47
CA ASN A 316 6.58 -15.16 17.72
C ASN A 316 6.99 -16.04 16.51
N GLY A 317 6.31 -15.92 15.37
CA GLY A 317 6.73 -16.52 14.10
C GLY A 317 6.04 -17.82 13.69
N HIS A 318 5.01 -18.27 14.41
CA HIS A 318 4.23 -19.44 13.98
C HIS A 318 3.27 -19.06 12.86
N ARG A 319 3.21 -19.89 11.82
CA ARG A 319 2.28 -19.71 10.70
C ARG A 319 0.85 -19.87 11.20
N LEU A 320 0.00 -18.88 10.92
CA LEU A 320 -1.42 -18.92 11.30
C LEU A 320 -2.27 -19.74 10.33
N VAL A 321 -1.79 -19.86 9.09
CA VAL A 321 -2.44 -20.55 7.99
C VAL A 321 -1.42 -21.32 7.16
N LYS A 322 -1.89 -22.27 6.34
CA LYS A 322 -1.03 -23.10 5.48
C LYS A 322 -0.84 -22.53 4.07
N TYR A 323 -1.72 -21.63 3.63
CA TYR A 323 -1.71 -21.08 2.27
C TYR A 323 -0.86 -19.80 2.17
N ARG A 324 -0.45 -19.48 0.94
CA ARG A 324 0.31 -18.27 0.58
C ARG A 324 -0.64 -17.23 -0.02
N SER A 325 -0.28 -15.96 0.10
CA SER A 325 -0.96 -14.85 -0.57
C SER A 325 0.08 -13.82 -1.02
N ASN A 326 -0.15 -13.24 -2.19
CA ASN A 326 0.67 -12.15 -2.70
C ASN A 326 0.48 -10.87 -1.89
N SER A 327 -0.63 -10.67 -1.18
CA SER A 327 -0.80 -9.57 -0.21
C SER A 327 0.28 -9.55 0.88
N PHE A 328 0.91 -10.69 1.15
CA PHE A 328 2.04 -10.80 2.07
C PHE A 328 3.38 -10.80 1.31
N SER A 329 3.45 -11.52 0.19
CA SER A 329 4.69 -11.67 -0.57
C SER A 329 5.09 -10.38 -1.31
N ALA A 330 4.13 -9.60 -1.78
CA ALA A 330 4.36 -8.38 -2.56
C ALA A 330 4.94 -7.22 -1.71
N PRO A 331 4.42 -6.91 -0.51
CA PRO A 331 5.09 -5.95 0.38
C PRO A 331 6.51 -6.33 0.75
N ILE A 332 6.78 -7.63 0.96
CA ILE A 332 8.12 -8.15 1.26
C ILE A 332 9.04 -8.03 0.04
N PHE A 333 8.55 -8.38 -1.16
CA PHE A 333 9.29 -8.19 -2.41
C PHE A 333 9.65 -6.71 -2.63
N TYR A 334 8.70 -5.81 -2.44
CA TYR A 334 8.94 -4.37 -2.57
C TYR A 334 9.96 -3.86 -1.55
N ALA A 335 9.84 -4.29 -0.29
CA ALA A 335 10.78 -3.93 0.78
C ALA A 335 12.22 -4.34 0.48
N VAL A 336 12.46 -5.60 0.09
CA VAL A 336 13.82 -6.07 -0.25
C VAL A 336 14.33 -5.39 -1.52
N SER A 337 13.46 -5.07 -2.47
CA SER A 337 13.86 -4.36 -3.69
C SER A 337 14.38 -2.96 -3.40
N CYS A 338 13.83 -2.27 -2.39
CA CYS A 338 14.31 -0.97 -1.94
C CYS A 338 15.55 -1.06 -1.02
N ASN A 339 15.82 -2.21 -0.40
CA ASN A 339 16.84 -2.39 0.64
C ASN A 339 17.71 -3.61 0.35
N ARG A 340 18.42 -3.58 -0.78
CA ARG A 340 19.35 -4.64 -1.20
C ARG A 340 20.65 -4.59 -0.39
N ASN A 341 21.32 -5.74 -0.26
CA ASN A 341 22.60 -5.90 0.44
C ASN A 341 22.53 -5.78 1.98
N GLU A 342 21.34 -5.94 2.57
CA GLU A 342 21.10 -5.88 4.03
C GLU A 342 21.06 -7.27 4.71
N GLY A 343 21.46 -8.31 3.98
CA GLY A 343 21.56 -9.69 4.48
C GLY A 343 20.31 -10.55 4.30
N TYR A 344 19.31 -10.08 3.54
CA TYR A 344 18.07 -10.80 3.22
C TYR A 344 17.73 -10.80 1.72
N ASP A 345 18.75 -10.65 0.86
CA ASP A 345 18.59 -10.55 -0.61
C ASP A 345 17.95 -11.80 -1.25
N ASN A 346 18.00 -12.95 -0.58
CA ASN A 346 17.29 -14.15 -1.02
C ASN A 346 15.76 -13.94 -1.09
N LEU A 347 15.22 -12.94 -0.37
CA LEU A 347 13.83 -12.54 -0.50
C LEU A 347 13.51 -11.95 -1.87
N PHE A 348 14.45 -11.26 -2.52
CA PHE A 348 14.22 -10.73 -3.87
C PHE A 348 13.93 -11.87 -4.85
N ALA A 349 14.74 -12.93 -4.81
CA ALA A 349 14.54 -14.10 -5.66
C ALA A 349 13.30 -14.92 -5.25
N SER A 350 13.14 -15.21 -3.96
CA SER A 350 12.06 -16.09 -3.48
C SER A 350 10.67 -15.44 -3.57
N GLN A 351 10.55 -14.12 -3.44
CA GLN A 351 9.27 -13.42 -3.52
C GLN A 351 8.90 -13.00 -4.96
N LYS A 352 9.84 -13.03 -5.92
CA LYS A 352 9.56 -12.76 -7.33
C LYS A 352 8.51 -13.71 -7.95
N HIS A 353 8.24 -14.85 -7.31
CA HIS A 353 7.20 -15.80 -7.73
C HIS A 353 5.80 -15.17 -7.85
N ILE A 354 5.53 -14.04 -7.18
CA ILE A 354 4.25 -13.31 -7.32
C ILE A 354 3.96 -12.88 -8.77
N PHE A 355 4.99 -12.76 -9.61
CA PHE A 355 4.87 -12.41 -11.04
C PHE A 355 4.88 -13.62 -11.97
N SER A 356 4.96 -14.84 -11.42
CA SER A 356 5.01 -16.08 -12.23
C SER A 356 3.65 -16.52 -12.77
N LYS A 357 2.57 -15.91 -12.27
CA LYS A 357 1.19 -16.18 -12.67
C LYS A 357 0.48 -14.87 -13.01
N PRO A 358 -0.56 -14.90 -13.86
CA PRO A 358 -1.43 -13.74 -14.07
C PRO A 358 -2.00 -13.22 -12.75
N LEU A 359 -2.24 -11.91 -12.68
CA LEU A 359 -2.94 -11.31 -11.54
C LEU A 359 -4.31 -11.99 -11.35
N THR A 360 -4.66 -12.26 -10.09
CA THR A 360 -5.98 -12.75 -9.73
C THR A 360 -7.06 -11.76 -10.14
N GLU A 361 -8.25 -12.27 -10.45
CA GLU A 361 -9.44 -11.46 -10.74
C GLU A 361 -10.41 -11.36 -9.56
N LYS A 362 -10.22 -12.21 -8.54
CA LYS A 362 -11.17 -12.39 -7.42
C LYS A 362 -10.54 -12.10 -6.06
N ASN A 363 -9.55 -11.21 -6.04
CA ASN A 363 -8.95 -10.67 -4.83
C ASN A 363 -8.26 -9.34 -5.14
N TYR A 364 -9.01 -8.25 -5.04
CA TYR A 364 -8.53 -6.89 -5.33
C TYR A 364 -7.25 -6.57 -4.55
N TYR A 365 -7.21 -6.95 -3.27
CA TYR A 365 -6.14 -6.57 -2.36
C TYR A 365 -4.80 -7.22 -2.77
N ASP A 366 -4.84 -8.52 -3.06
CA ASP A 366 -3.70 -9.31 -3.54
C ASP A 366 -3.19 -8.80 -4.89
N ALA A 367 -4.09 -8.51 -5.83
CA ALA A 367 -3.74 -7.99 -7.13
C ALA A 367 -3.14 -6.57 -7.06
N THR A 368 -3.72 -5.71 -6.22
CA THR A 368 -3.28 -4.31 -6.06
C THR A 368 -1.89 -4.22 -5.46
N LEU A 369 -1.63 -4.94 -4.36
CA LEU A 369 -0.29 -4.96 -3.75
C LEU A 369 0.76 -5.58 -4.68
N THR A 370 0.40 -6.61 -5.45
CA THR A 370 1.27 -7.18 -6.49
C THR A 370 1.59 -6.16 -7.58
N THR A 371 0.59 -5.39 -8.03
CA THR A 371 0.76 -4.36 -9.07
C THR A 371 1.65 -3.23 -8.59
N LEU A 372 1.45 -2.73 -7.37
CA LEU A 372 2.32 -1.74 -6.75
C LEU A 372 3.77 -2.24 -6.63
N ALA A 373 3.96 -3.48 -6.19
CA ALA A 373 5.27 -4.10 -6.10
C ALA A 373 5.93 -4.31 -7.47
N ALA A 374 5.17 -4.60 -8.52
CA ALA A 374 5.68 -4.67 -9.88
C ALA A 374 6.23 -3.31 -10.33
N LEU A 375 5.40 -2.26 -10.22
CA LEU A 375 5.68 -0.92 -10.78
C LEU A 375 6.93 -0.25 -10.23
N GLU A 376 7.28 -0.51 -8.98
CA GLU A 376 8.43 0.14 -8.32
C GLU A 376 9.48 -0.84 -7.76
N GLY A 377 9.20 -2.15 -7.67
CA GLY A 377 10.11 -3.14 -7.08
C GLY A 377 10.97 -3.91 -8.08
N MET A 378 10.70 -3.83 -9.40
CA MET A 378 11.48 -4.54 -10.41
C MET A 378 12.62 -3.69 -11.01
N ASN A 379 13.36 -2.98 -10.17
CA ASN A 379 14.47 -2.11 -10.58
C ASN A 379 15.78 -2.87 -10.81
#